data_AF-A0A376L500-F1
#
_entry.id   AF-A0A376L500-F1
#
_cell.length_a   1.000
_cell.length_b   1.000
_cell.length_c   1.000
_cell.angle_alpha   90.00
_cell.angle_beta   90.00
_cell.angle_gamma   90.00
#
_symmetry.space_group_name_H-M   'P 1'
#
loop_
_entity.id
_entity.type
_entity.pdbx_description
1 polymer ?
#
loop_
_entity_poly.entity_id
_entity_poly.type
_entity_poly.pdbx_seq_one_letter_code
_entity_poly.pdbx_strand_id
1 'polypeptide(L)' 'MKDIGIMDGDLLAVHKTQDVRNGQVVVARIDDEVTVKRLKKQGNKVELLPEK' A
#
# COMPACT_ATOMS: atom_id res chain seq x y z
N MET A 1 8.75 3.35 3.72
CA MET A 1 7.90 4.34 2.99
C MET A 1 8.57 5.70 2.94
N LYS A 2 9.43 6.00 3.92
CA LYS A 2 10.31 7.17 3.91
C LYS A 2 11.15 7.25 2.62
N ASP A 3 11.61 6.12 2.11
CA ASP A 3 12.40 6.06 0.87
C ASP A 3 11.65 6.55 -0.38
N ILE A 4 10.31 6.58 -0.36
CA ILE A 4 9.48 7.12 -1.45
C ILE A 4 8.82 8.45 -1.08
N GLY A 5 9.32 9.12 -0.03
CA GLY A 5 8.90 10.46 0.35
C GLY A 5 7.59 10.56 1.12
N ILE A 6 7.09 9.45 1.67
CA ILE A 6 5.94 9.48 2.60
C ILE A 6 6.49 9.46 4.03
N MET A 7 6.30 10.59 4.72
CA MET A 7 6.83 10.88 6.04
C MET A 7 5.73 10.92 7.11
N ASP A 8 6.14 10.93 8.37
CA ASP A 8 5.19 11.09 9.47
C ASP A 8 4.56 12.49 9.43
N GLY A 9 3.24 12.56 9.59
CA GLY A 9 2.45 13.78 9.44
C GLY A 9 1.95 14.08 8.03
N ASP A 10 2.37 13.31 7.01
CA ASP A 10 1.87 13.49 5.64
C ASP A 10 0.41 13.04 5.50
N LEU A 11 -0.35 13.78 4.70
CA LEU A 11 -1.73 13.43 4.33
C LEU A 11 -1.75 12.74 2.97
N LEU A 12 -2.31 11.54 2.92
CA LEU A 12 -2.48 10.77 1.69
C LEU A 12 -3.91 10.92 1.16
N ALA A 13 -4.06 11.58 0.01
CA ALA A 13 -5.29 11.53 -0.76
C ALA A 13 -5.38 10.18 -1.47
N VAL A 14 -6.43 9.40 -1.17
CA VAL A 14 -6.63 8.06 -1.74
C VAL A 14 -7.96 7.97 -2.46
N HIS A 15 -7.95 7.27 -3.60
CA HIS A 15 -9.16 6.87 -4.29
C HIS A 15 -9.50 5.43 -3.92
N LYS A 16 -10.68 5.20 -3.34
CA LYS A 16 -11.14 3.85 -2.98
C LYS A 16 -11.42 3.06 -4.26
N THR A 17 -10.62 2.03 -4.53
CA THR A 17 -10.77 1.14 -5.68
C THR A 17 -10.43 -0.30 -5.29
N GLN A 18 -10.97 -1.26 -6.05
CA GLN A 18 -10.58 -2.67 -5.98
C GLN A 18 -9.64 -3.08 -7.12
N ASP A 19 -9.53 -2.25 -8.17
CA ASP A 19 -8.60 -2.47 -9.27
C ASP A 19 -7.23 -1.89 -8.91
N VAL A 20 -6.36 -2.76 -8.39
CA VAL A 20 -4.98 -2.44 -8.01
C VAL A 20 -4.01 -3.35 -8.77
N ARG A 21 -2.91 -2.76 -9.22
CA ARG A 21 -1.90 -3.42 -10.06
C ARG A 21 -0.65 -3.75 -9.26
N ASN A 22 0.03 -4.82 -9.65
CA ASN A 22 1.30 -5.23 -9.07
C ASN A 22 2.31 -4.07 -9.10
N GLY A 23 3.01 -3.85 -7.99
CA GLY A 23 3.99 -2.79 -7.82
C GLY A 23 3.43 -1.45 -7.35
N GLN A 24 2.11 -1.24 -7.32
CA GLN A 24 1.53 0.02 -6.84
C GLN A 24 1.66 0.16 -5.31
N VAL A 25 1.79 1.40 -4.85
CA VAL A 25 1.62 1.75 -3.44
C VAL A 25 0.11 1.82 -3.18
N VAL A 26 -0.34 1.05 -2.20
CA VAL A 26 -1.76 0.94 -1.84
C VAL A 26 -1.95 1.28 -0.38
N VAL A 27 -3.11 1.86 -0.06
CA VAL A 27 -3.63 1.90 1.29
C VAL A 27 -4.56 0.71 1.46
N ALA A 28 -4.20 -0.20 2.36
CA ALA A 28 -4.94 -1.40 2.65
C ALA A 28 -5.41 -1.38 4.10
N ARG A 29 -6.63 -1.88 4.32
CA ARG A 29 -7.11 -2.21 5.65
C ARG A 29 -6.96 -3.70 5.86
N ILE A 30 -6.29 -4.10 6.92
CA ILE A 30 -6.17 -5.48 7.38
C ILE A 30 -6.79 -5.50 8.77
N ASP A 31 -7.90 -6.23 8.91
CA ASP A 31 -8.75 -6.20 10.09
C ASP A 31 -9.12 -4.74 10.46
N ASP A 32 -8.69 -4.27 11.63
CA ASP A 32 -8.95 -2.91 12.11
C ASP A 32 -7.78 -1.94 11.86
N GLU A 33 -6.67 -2.41 11.29
CA GLU A 33 -5.48 -1.59 11.02
C GLU A 33 -5.45 -1.08 9.57
N VAL A 34 -5.07 0.19 9.38
CA VAL A 34 -4.83 0.79 8.06
C VAL A 34 -3.33 0.93 7.85
N THR A 35 -2.83 0.40 6.73
CA THR A 35 -1.41 0.48 6.37
C THR A 35 -1.21 0.96 4.94
N VAL A 36 -0.06 1.60 4.71
CA VAL A 36 0.45 1.93 3.37
C VAL A 36 1.54 0.91 3.00
N LYS A 37 1.37 0.18 1.91
CA LYS A 37 2.28 -0.90 1.49
C LYS A 37 2.46 -0.92 -0.02
N ARG A 38 3.55 -1.50 -0.51
CA ARG A 38 3.69 -1.85 -1.93
C ARG A 38 3.01 -3.19 -2.18
N LEU A 39 2.06 -3.21 -3.10
CA LEU A 39 1.36 -4.43 -3.49
C LEU A 39 2.27 -5.29 -4.36
N LYS A 40 2.50 -6.53 -3.96
CA LYS A 40 3.13 -7.55 -4.81
C LYS A 40 2.14 -8.68 -5.05
N LYS A 41 1.79 -8.93 -6.31
CA LYS A 41 0.86 -9.98 -6.74
C LYS A 41 1.58 -10.97 -7.65
N GLN A 42 1.55 -12.25 -7.28
CA GLN A 42 2.10 -13.37 -8.06
C GLN A 42 1.05 -14.48 -8.16
N GLY A 43 0.39 -14.56 -9.31
CA GLY A 43 -0.79 -15.41 -9.49
C GLY A 43 -1.88 -15.07 -8.47
N ASN A 44 -2.24 -16.05 -7.65
CA ASN A 44 -3.25 -15.90 -6.59
C ASN A 44 -2.67 -15.46 -5.24
N LYS A 45 -1.34 -15.31 -5.15
CA LYS A 45 -0.68 -14.86 -3.94
C LYS A 45 -0.53 -13.34 -3.97
N VAL A 46 -0.94 -12.70 -2.88
CA VAL A 46 -0.78 -11.26 -2.65
C VAL A 46 0.08 -11.05 -1.41
N GLU A 47 1.07 -10.18 -1.52
CA GLU A 47 1.96 -9.77 -0.43
C GLU A 47 1.92 -8.24 -0.34
N LEU A 48 1.90 -7.72 0.89
CA LEU A 48 2.01 -6.29 1.16
C LEU A 48 3.39 -5.99 1.72
N LEU A 49 4.25 -5.40 0.91
CA LEU A 49 5.64 -5.17 1.25
C LEU A 49 5.82 -3.80 1.91
N PRO A 50 6.60 -3.70 3.00
CA PRO A 50 7.09 -2.41 3.43
C PRO A 50 8.04 -1.87 2.36
N GLU A 51 7.93 -0.58 2.06
CA GLU A 51 9.05 0.11 1.46
C GLU A 51 10.07 0.37 2.55
N LYS A 52 11.36 0.21 2.25
CA LYS A 52 12.42 0.50 3.22
C LYS A 52 12.43 2.00 3.60
#